data_AF-A0A0G1CD39-F1
#
_entry.id   AF-A0A0G1CD39-F1
#
_cell.length_a   1.000
_cell.length_b   1.000
_cell.length_c   1.000
_cell.angle_alpha   90.00
_cell.angle_beta   90.00
_cell.angle_gamma   90.00
#
_symmetry.space_group_name_H-M   'P 1'
#
loop_
_entity.id
_entity.type
_entity.pdbx_description
1 polymer ?
#
loop_
_entity_poly.entity_id
_entity_poly.type
_entity_poly.pdbx_seq_one_letter_code
_entity_poly.pdbx_strand_id
1 'polypeptide(L)'
;MVLVSDECRIQKESGITSIWYQRGKYPEIKVEQVKQALSFYGALDVKTGRETVLDASRQTSFYTVRFLRKLEAKYRGKNVLLIWDGAPSHRGEVRKYLKEKKQEMEVTN
;
A
#
# COMPACT_ATOMS: atom_id res chain seq x y z
N MET A 1 -1.57 20.02 -7.13
CA MET A 1 -0.49 19.02 -6.98
C MET A 1 -1.05 17.69 -7.39
N VAL A 2 -0.30 16.88 -8.14
CA VAL A 2 -0.76 15.57 -8.63
C VAL A 2 0.00 14.49 -7.87
N LEU A 3 -0.74 13.64 -7.17
CA LEU A 3 -0.21 12.47 -6.49
C LEU A 3 -0.68 11.22 -7.24
N VAL A 4 0.22 10.29 -7.48
CA VAL A 4 -0.12 8.94 -7.92
C VAL A 4 0.06 8.00 -6.73
N SER A 5 -0.93 7.17 -6.47
CA SER A 5 -0.96 6.26 -5.32
C SER A 5 -1.13 4.83 -5.75
N ASP A 6 -0.44 3.94 -5.04
CA ASP A 6 -0.55 2.49 -5.19
C ASP A 6 -0.26 1.78 -3.86
N GLU A 7 -0.68 0.53 -3.76
CA GLU A 7 -0.50 -0.30 -2.59
C GLU A 7 0.35 -1.54 -2.88
N CYS A 8 1.41 -1.73 -2.10
CA CYS A 8 2.29 -2.89 -2.19
C CYS A 8 2.11 -3.81 -0.99
N ARG A 9 2.27 -5.13 -1.19
CA ARG A 9 2.31 -6.11 -0.11
C ARG A 9 3.61 -6.91 -0.20
N ILE A 10 4.43 -6.82 0.84
CA ILE A 10 5.66 -7.58 0.97
C ILE A 10 5.39 -8.76 1.91
N GLN A 11 5.74 -9.96 1.46
CA GLN A 11 5.55 -11.19 2.22
C GLN A 11 6.90 -11.84 2.47
N LYS A 12 7.12 -12.33 3.69
CA LYS A 12 8.25 -13.17 4.02
C LYS A 12 7.96 -14.56 3.46
N GLU A 13 8.67 -14.91 2.40
CA GLU A 13 8.63 -16.24 1.81
C GLU A 13 10.01 -16.88 1.91
N SER A 14 10.05 -18.17 2.23
CA SER A 14 11.29 -18.94 2.17
C SER A 14 11.49 -19.41 0.74
N GLY A 15 12.44 -18.80 0.04
CA GLY A 15 12.82 -19.24 -1.30
C GLY A 15 13.61 -20.54 -1.26
N ILE A 16 13.37 -21.42 -2.25
CA ILE A 16 14.21 -22.61 -2.48
C ILE A 16 15.26 -22.23 -3.52
N THR A 17 16.54 -22.49 -3.24
CA THR A 17 17.64 -22.29 -4.19
C THR A 17 18.45 -23.56 -4.36
N SER A 18 19.11 -23.70 -5.50
CA SER A 18 19.98 -24.84 -5.78
C SER A 18 21.23 -24.78 -4.90
N ILE A 19 21.53 -25.89 -4.22
CA ILE A 19 22.74 -26.07 -3.42
C ILE A 19 23.48 -27.32 -3.87
N TRP A 20 24.80 -27.34 -3.68
CA TRP A 20 25.57 -28.57 -3.76
C TRP A 20 25.27 -29.42 -2.52
N TYR A 21 24.94 -30.70 -2.73
CA TYR A 21 24.60 -31.62 -1.65
C TYR A 21 25.14 -33.02 -1.91
N GLN A 22 25.20 -33.84 -0.86
CA GLN A 22 25.76 -35.19 -0.96
C GLN A 22 24.92 -36.06 -1.90
N ARG A 23 25.59 -36.67 -2.90
CA ARG A 23 24.95 -37.59 -3.85
C ARG A 23 24.28 -38.74 -3.09
N GLY A 24 23.00 -38.99 -3.38
CA GLY A 24 22.20 -40.03 -2.73
C GLY A 24 21.53 -39.60 -1.42
N LYS A 25 21.66 -38.33 -1.00
CA LYS A 25 20.94 -37.78 0.15
C LYS A 25 20.03 -36.63 -0.27
N TYR A 26 18.91 -36.48 0.44
CA TYR A 26 17.98 -35.37 0.28
C TYR A 26 18.23 -34.33 1.37
N PRO A 27 18.34 -33.04 1.03
CA PRO A 27 18.44 -31.99 2.03
C PRO A 27 17.08 -31.80 2.73
N GLU A 28 17.07 -31.79 4.06
CA GLU A 28 15.90 -31.39 4.84
C GLU A 28 15.76 -29.87 4.82
N ILE A 29 14.68 -29.38 4.20
CA ILE A 29 14.36 -27.95 4.16
C ILE A 29 13.39 -27.64 5.30
N LYS A 30 13.85 -26.89 6.31
CA LYS A 30 12.99 -26.38 7.37
C LYS A 30 12.25 -25.14 6.85
N VAL A 31 10.94 -25.27 6.70
CA VAL A 31 10.07 -24.15 6.29
C VAL A 31 9.28 -23.67 7.51
N GLU A 32 9.43 -22.38 7.82
CA GLU A 32 8.56 -21.71 8.79
C GLU A 32 7.20 -21.47 8.13
N GLN A 33 6.12 -22.07 8.65
CA GLN A 33 4.77 -21.94 8.06
C GLN A 33 4.08 -20.60 8.37
N VAL A 34 4.71 -19.72 9.15
CA VAL A 34 4.13 -18.43 9.54
C VAL A 34 4.26 -17.44 8.38
N LYS A 35 3.13 -17.17 7.71
CA LYS A 35 3.05 -16.11 6.68
C LYS A 35 3.12 -14.74 7.34
N GLN A 36 4.32 -14.16 7.39
CA GLN A 36 4.50 -12.76 7.78
C GLN A 36 4.36 -11.88 6.55
N ALA A 37 3.54 -10.84 6.64
CA ALA A 37 3.32 -9.92 5.54
C ALA A 37 3.06 -8.51 6.07
N LEU A 38 3.56 -7.52 5.34
CA LEU A 38 3.35 -6.12 5.61
C LEU A 38 2.87 -5.45 4.32
N SER A 39 1.83 -4.65 4.43
CA SER A 39 1.31 -3.84 3.34
C SER A 39 1.77 -2.40 3.48
N PHE A 40 1.98 -1.74 2.35
CA PHE A 40 2.38 -0.36 2.26
C PHE A 40 1.43 0.37 1.33
N TYR A 41 1.05 1.58 1.73
CA TYR A 41 0.36 2.55 0.90
C TYR A 41 1.37 3.64 0.54
N GLY A 42 1.59 3.87 -0.75
CA GLY A 42 2.54 4.86 -1.24
C GLY A 42 1.84 5.88 -2.11
N ALA A 43 2.17 7.17 -1.92
CA ALA A 43 1.80 8.23 -2.85
C ALA A 43 3.05 9.03 -3.26
N LEU A 44 3.21 9.22 -4.55
CA LEU A 44 4.32 9.96 -5.16
C LEU A 44 3.81 11.28 -5.74
N ASP A 45 4.43 12.40 -5.36
CA ASP A 45 4.24 13.67 -6.06
C ASP A 45 5.00 13.64 -7.39
N VAL A 46 4.26 13.63 -8.49
CA VAL A 46 4.81 13.50 -9.85
C VAL A 46 5.77 14.64 -10.19
N LYS A 47 5.58 15.83 -9.62
CA LYS A 47 6.43 16.99 -9.93
C LYS A 47 7.73 17.00 -9.12
N THR A 48 7.66 16.60 -7.85
CA THR A 48 8.80 16.75 -6.92
C THR A 48 9.53 15.44 -6.63
N GLY A 49 8.96 14.30 -7.01
CA GLY A 49 9.47 12.98 -6.68
C GLY A 49 9.35 12.62 -5.19
N ARG A 50 8.65 13.44 -4.38
CA ARG A 50 8.52 13.18 -2.93
C ARG A 50 7.47 12.12 -2.67
N GLU A 51 7.86 11.07 -1.95
CA GLU A 51 6.93 10.03 -1.51
C GLU A 51 6.26 10.32 -0.16
N THR A 52 5.12 9.67 0.05
CA THR A 52 4.47 9.51 1.35
C THR A 52 4.07 8.06 1.50
N VAL A 53 4.60 7.40 2.52
CA VAL A 53 4.37 5.96 2.76
C VAL A 53 3.65 5.75 4.08
N LEU A 54 2.70 4.81 4.13
CA LEU A 54 2.09 4.30 5.35
C LEU A 54 2.17 2.78 5.37
N ASP A 55 2.73 2.22 6.44
CA ASP A 55 2.68 0.80 6.74
C ASP A 55 1.32 0.39 7.32
N ALA A 56 0.85 -0.77 6.91
CA ALA A 56 -0.43 -1.35 7.29
C ALA A 56 -0.33 -2.86 7.37
N SER A 57 -1.02 -3.50 8.32
CA SER A 57 -1.05 -4.97 8.39
C SER A 57 -1.82 -5.60 7.24
N ARG A 58 -2.80 -4.88 6.66
CA ARG A 58 -3.66 -5.32 5.56
C ARG A 58 -4.05 -4.16 4.66
N GLN A 59 -4.43 -4.47 3.43
CA GLN A 59 -5.03 -3.52 2.48
C GLN A 59 -6.56 -3.52 2.66
N THR A 60 -7.08 -2.62 3.50
CA THR A 60 -8.52 -2.50 3.77
C THR A 60 -8.98 -1.05 3.67
N SER A 61 -10.30 -0.83 3.56
CA SER A 61 -10.88 0.52 3.54
C SER A 61 -10.46 1.37 4.75
N PHE A 62 -10.36 0.76 5.93
CA PHE A 62 -9.89 1.40 7.15
C PHE A 62 -8.46 1.98 6.99
N TYR A 63 -7.53 1.17 6.46
CA TYR A 63 -6.15 1.61 6.23
C TYR A 63 -6.05 2.62 5.09
N THR A 64 -6.88 2.49 4.05
CA THR A 64 -7.00 3.51 2.99
C THR A 64 -7.45 4.85 3.57
N VAL A 65 -8.47 4.90 4.42
CA VAL A 65 -8.90 6.15 5.08
C VAL A 65 -7.78 6.72 5.96
N ARG A 66 -7.06 5.86 6.70
CA ARG A 66 -5.89 6.30 7.49
C ARG A 66 -4.80 6.91 6.60
N PHE A 67 -4.58 6.34 5.42
CA PHE A 67 -3.63 6.87 4.44
C PHE A 67 -4.08 8.22 3.89
N LEU A 68 -5.34 8.37 3.50
CA LEU A 68 -5.90 9.64 3.03
C LEU A 68 -5.76 10.75 4.08
N ARG A 69 -6.04 10.45 5.36
CA ARG A 69 -5.82 11.40 6.47
C ARG A 69 -4.37 11.83 6.61
N LYS A 70 -3.42 10.92 6.37
CA LYS A 70 -1.99 11.24 6.37
C LYS A 70 -1.62 12.18 5.21
N LEU A 71 -2.19 11.97 4.02
CA LEU A 71 -2.01 12.86 2.87
C LEU A 71 -2.61 14.24 3.14
N GLU A 72 -3.83 14.29 3.67
CA GLU A 72 -4.52 15.53 4.04
C GLU A 72 -3.69 16.34 5.06
N ALA A 73 -3.17 15.69 6.09
CA ALA A 73 -2.32 16.34 7.09
C ALA A 73 -1.00 16.86 6.49
N LYS A 74 -0.35 16.07 5.63
CA LYS A 74 0.93 16.43 5.01
C LYS A 74 0.81 17.56 3.99
N TYR A 75 -0.30 17.59 3.26
CA TYR A 75 -0.53 18.54 2.17
C TYR A 75 -1.65 19.54 2.49
N ARG A 76 -1.89 19.80 3.77
CA ARG A 76 -2.91 20.73 4.24
C ARG A 76 -2.79 22.10 3.55
N GLY A 77 -3.91 22.60 3.03
CA GLY A 77 -3.98 23.88 2.32
C GLY A 77 -3.51 23.85 0.87
N LYS A 78 -3.17 22.67 0.31
CA LYS A 78 -2.87 22.50 -1.11
C LYS A 78 -4.02 21.81 -1.82
N ASN A 79 -4.29 22.22 -3.05
CA ASN A 79 -5.19 21.48 -3.94
C ASN A 79 -4.47 20.22 -4.42
N VAL A 80 -4.93 19.05 -3.96
CA VAL A 80 -4.38 17.75 -4.28
C VAL A 80 -5.33 17.00 -5.20
N LEU A 81 -4.84 16.64 -6.39
CA LEU A 81 -5.44 15.64 -7.26
C LEU A 81 -4.75 14.30 -6.95
N LEU A 82 -5.52 13.34 -6.44
CA LEU A 82 -5.04 11.99 -6.19
C LEU A 82 -5.52 11.06 -7.31
N ILE A 83 -4.57 10.42 -7.97
CA ILE A 83 -4.78 9.38 -8.99
C ILE A 83 -4.45 8.04 -8.33
N TRP A 84 -5.38 7.09 -8.42
CA TRP A 84 -5.25 5.75 -7.83
C TRP A 84 -6.13 4.76 -8.60
N ASP A 85 -6.07 3.47 -8.25
CA ASP A 85 -6.87 2.45 -8.90
C ASP A 85 -8.31 2.33 -8.34
N GLY A 86 -9.12 1.49 -8.99
CA GLY A 86 -10.50 1.18 -8.58
C GLY A 86 -10.63 0.04 -7.55
N ALA A 87 -9.61 -0.24 -6.73
CA ALA A 87 -9.58 -1.41 -5.86
C ALA A 87 -10.82 -1.51 -4.93
N PRO A 88 -11.22 -2.73 -4.51
CA PRO A 88 -12.27 -2.92 -3.52
C PRO A 88 -12.06 -2.15 -2.21
N SER A 89 -10.80 -1.99 -1.77
CA SER A 89 -10.40 -1.18 -0.62
C SER A 89 -10.79 0.30 -0.75
N HIS A 90 -10.94 0.81 -1.97
CA HIS A 90 -11.27 2.22 -2.24
C HIS A 90 -12.78 2.49 -2.24
N ARG A 91 -13.58 1.48 -1.89
CA ARG A 91 -15.04 1.56 -1.78
C ARG A 91 -15.49 1.61 -0.32
N GLY A 92 -16.80 1.67 -0.09
CA GLY A 92 -17.38 1.66 1.26
C GLY A 92 -17.03 2.89 2.08
N GLU A 93 -16.29 2.70 3.16
CA GLU A 93 -15.88 3.77 4.09
C GLU A 93 -15.07 4.88 3.41
N VAL A 94 -14.24 4.51 2.42
CA VAL A 94 -13.46 5.47 1.65
C VAL A 94 -14.37 6.42 0.88
N ARG A 95 -15.44 5.90 0.26
CA ARG A 95 -16.43 6.75 -0.43
C ARG A 95 -17.20 7.65 0.53
N LYS A 96 -17.48 7.19 1.75
CA LYS A 96 -18.12 8.02 2.78
C LYS A 96 -17.20 9.16 3.20
N TYR A 97 -15.96 8.85 3.55
CA TYR A 97 -14.92 9.82 3.91
C TYR A 97 -14.69 10.84 2.78
N LEU A 98 -14.57 10.38 1.53
CA LEU A 98 -14.43 11.27 0.38
C LEU A 98 -15.67 12.12 0.12
N LYS A 99 -16.88 11.63 0.37
CA LYS A 99 -18.11 12.44 0.24
C LYS A 99 -18.18 13.55 1.28
N GLU A 100 -17.81 13.26 2.52
CA GLU A 100 -17.68 14.27 3.59
C GLU A 100 -16.64 15.32 3.22
N LYS A 101 -15.58 14.91 2.50
CA LYS A 101 -14.47 15.78 2.09
C LYS A 101 -14.58 16.36 0.68
N LYS A 102 -15.57 15.98 -0.13
CA LYS A 102 -15.71 16.46 -1.52
C LYS A 102 -16.11 17.93 -1.62
N GLN A 103 -16.40 18.58 -0.49
CA GLN A 103 -16.45 20.03 -0.40
C GLN A 103 -15.03 20.67 -0.44
N GLU A 104 -13.94 19.89 -0.31
CA GLU A 104 -12.55 20.37 -0.20
C GLU A 104 -11.53 19.64 -1.14
N MET A 105 -11.81 18.45 -1.70
CA MET A 105 -10.86 17.69 -2.54
C MET A 105 -11.50 16.98 -3.75
N GLU A 106 -10.79 16.97 -4.88
CA GLU A 106 -11.19 16.33 -6.14
C GLU A 106 -10.41 15.01 -6.37
N VAL A 107 -11.15 13.92 -6.55
CA VAL A 107 -10.61 12.56 -6.78
C VAL A 107 -11.18 12.03 -8.09
N THR A 108 -10.30 11.58 -8.98
CA THR A 108 -10.65 11.02 -10.28
C THR A 108 -10.21 9.56 -10.33
N ASN A 109 -11.15 8.68 -10.72
CA ASN A 109 -10.91 7.27 -11.01
C ASN A 109 -10.70 7.07 -12.51
#